data_AF-A0A6P1CX42-F1
#
_entry.id   AF-A0A6P1CX42-F1
#
_cell.length_a   1.000
_cell.length_b   1.000
_cell.length_c   1.000
_cell.angle_alpha   90.00
_cell.angle_beta   90.00
_cell.angle_gamma   90.00
#
_symmetry.space_group_name_H-M   'P 1'
#
loop_
_entity.id
_entity.type
_entity.pdbx_description
1 polymer ?
#
loop_
_entity_poly.entity_id
_entity_poly.type
_entity_poly.pdbx_seq_one_letter_code
_entity_poly.pdbx_strand_id
1 'polypeptide(L)' 'RYTVETVLGLIAADTGQPYERIYEDSLHDRWFTATQAKEYGFIDHIVESFGQVVPQRQKIGISA' A
#
# COMPACT_ATOMS: atom_id res chain seq x y z
N ARG A 1 19.04 17.92 -1.15
CA ARG A 1 18.23 17.51 -2.33
C ARG A 1 16.77 17.53 -1.87
N TYR A 2 16.02 18.61 -2.13
CA TYR A 2 14.69 18.81 -1.51
C TYR A 2 13.65 17.74 -1.87
N THR A 3 13.66 17.28 -3.13
CA THR A 3 12.70 16.29 -3.62
C THR A 3 12.81 14.94 -2.91
N VAL A 4 14.02 14.50 -2.58
CA VAL A 4 14.24 13.20 -1.91
C VAL A 4 13.65 13.22 -0.50
N GLU A 5 14.00 14.23 0.29
CA GLU A 5 13.47 14.42 1.65
C GLU A 5 11.94 14.50 1.65
N THR A 6 11.36 15.21 0.67
CA THR A 6 9.90 15.32 0.52
C THR A 6 9.26 13.95 0.27
N VAL A 7 9.80 13.17 -0.68
CA VAL A 7 9.25 11.84 -1.03
C VAL A 7 9.37 10.88 0.14
N LEU A 8 10.54 10.80 0.79
CA LEU A 8 10.75 9.90 1.92
C LEU A 8 9.90 10.29 3.14
N GLY A 9 9.68 11.59 3.36
CA GLY A 9 8.78 12.10 4.39
C GLY A 9 7.32 11.69 4.17
N LEU A 10 6.82 11.78 2.93
CA LEU A 10 5.48 11.33 2.58
C LEU A 10 5.33 9.81 2.76
N ILE A 11 6.31 9.02 2.31
CA ILE A 11 6.29 7.56 2.48
C ILE A 11 6.26 7.19 3.97
N ALA A 12 7.06 7.86 4.80
CA ALA A 12 7.07 7.63 6.24
C ALA A 12 5.68 7.92 6.86
N ALA A 13 5.05 9.03 6.48
CA ALA A 13 3.73 9.40 6.96
C ALA A 13 2.64 8.40 6.53
N ASP A 14 2.63 8.01 5.26
CA ASP A 14 1.59 7.13 4.71
C ASP A 14 1.72 5.67 5.17
N THR A 15 2.95 5.19 5.40
CA THR A 15 3.21 3.83 5.92
C THR A 15 3.18 3.74 7.44
N GLY A 16 3.25 4.88 8.14
CA GLY A 16 3.41 4.93 9.60
C GLY A 16 4.80 4.48 10.09
N GLN A 17 5.79 4.36 9.20
CA GLN A 17 7.15 3.99 9.56
C GLN A 17 7.98 5.23 9.96
N PRO A 18 8.99 5.07 10.83
CA PRO A 18 9.95 6.14 11.11
C PRO A 18 10.69 6.57 9.84
N TYR A 19 10.95 7.86 9.69
CA TYR A 19 11.68 8.42 8.54
C TYR A 19 13.06 7.78 8.39
N GLU A 20 13.77 7.51 9.49
CA GLU A 20 15.09 6.89 9.50
C GLU A 20 15.06 5.49 8.86
N ARG A 21 13.99 4.72 9.10
CA ARG A 21 13.82 3.40 8.48
C ARG A 21 13.59 3.52 6.97
N ILE A 22 12.72 4.45 6.54
CA ILE A 22 12.46 4.70 5.11
C ILE A 22 13.74 5.16 4.40
N TYR A 23 14.51 6.04 5.04
CA TYR A 23 15.78 6.53 4.51
C TYR A 23 16.78 5.40 4.30
N GLU A 24 17.02 4.56 5.31
CA GLU A 24 17.91 3.40 5.19
C GLU A 24 17.42 2.40 4.13
N ASP A 25 16.12 2.09 4.10
CA ASP A 25 15.56 1.18 3.10
C ASP A 25 15.68 1.76 1.68
N SER A 26 15.62 3.09 1.51
CA SER A 26 15.79 3.77 0.21
C SER A 26 17.23 3.70 -0.34
N LEU A 27 18.22 3.40 0.50
CA LEU A 27 19.61 3.25 0.08
C LEU A 27 19.92 1.86 -0.52
N HIS A 28 19.07 0.86 -0.24
CA HIS A 28 19.39 -0.55 -0.47
C HIS A 28 18.52 -1.23 -1.54
N ASP A 29 17.70 -0.49 -2.28
CA ASP A 29 16.73 -1.03 -3.26
C ASP A 29 15.99 -2.26 -2.72
N ARG A 30 15.27 -2.06 -1.61
CA ARG A 30 14.60 -3.15 -0.90
C ARG A 30 13.36 -3.64 -1.64
N TRP A 31 13.30 -4.94 -1.88
CA TRP A 31 12.12 -5.62 -2.43
C TRP A 31 11.26 -6.22 -1.32
N PHE A 32 9.94 -6.20 -1.51
CA PHE A 32 8.96 -6.71 -0.55
C PHE A 32 8.08 -7.76 -1.21
N THR A 33 7.80 -8.86 -0.50
CA THR A 33 6.67 -9.73 -0.84
C THR A 33 5.34 -9.02 -0.54
N ALA A 34 4.22 -9.52 -1.06
CA ALA A 34 2.91 -8.94 -0.76
C ALA A 34 2.62 -8.88 0.75
N THR A 35 2.93 -9.95 1.50
CA THR A 35 2.77 -9.99 2.95
C THR A 35 3.65 -8.96 3.65
N GLN A 36 4.92 -8.85 3.24
CA GLN A 36 5.83 -7.86 3.80
C GLN A 36 5.36 -6.42 3.50
N ALA A 37 4.89 -6.15 2.29
CA ALA A 37 4.37 -4.84 1.92
C ALA A 37 3.15 -4.45 2.79
N LYS A 38 2.28 -5.42 3.10
CA LYS A 38 1.14 -5.20 3.99
C LYS A 38 1.58 -4.92 5.43
N GLU A 39 2.46 -5.75 5.98
CA GLU A 39 2.98 -5.55 7.35
C GLU A 39 3.75 -4.24 7.50
N TYR A 40 4.43 -3.82 6.43
CA TYR A 40 5.17 -2.57 6.40
C TYR A 40 4.26 -1.33 6.35
N GLY A 41 3.03 -1.48 5.85
CA GLY A 41 2.06 -0.39 5.69
C GLY A 41 1.99 0.20 4.28
N PHE A 42 2.59 -0.45 3.27
CA PHE A 42 2.47 0.00 1.88
C PHE A 42 1.10 -0.34 1.25
N ILE A 43 0.45 -1.40 1.72
CA ILE A 43 -0.86 -1.85 1.22
C ILE A 43 -1.75 -2.32 2.38
N ASP A 44 -3.06 -2.15 2.25
CA ASP A 44 -4.00 -2.54 3.30
C ASP A 44 -4.43 -4.01 3.21
N HIS A 45 -4.54 -4.55 1.99
CA HIS A 45 -5.11 -5.87 1.75
C HIS A 45 -4.47 -6.57 0.54
N ILE A 46 -4.34 -7.90 0.65
CA ILE A 46 -3.85 -8.78 -0.42
C ILE A 46 -5.06 -9.56 -0.93
N VAL A 47 -5.32 -9.46 -2.23
CA VAL A 47 -6.44 -10.14 -2.87
C VAL A 47 -6.01 -11.47 -3.48
N GLU A 48 -6.84 -12.49 -3.35
CA GLU A 48 -6.60 -13.84 -3.88
C GLU A 48 -7.28 -14.06 -5.23
N SER A 49 -8.28 -13.23 -5.56
CA SER A 49 -9.00 -13.33 -6.83
C SER A 49 -9.54 -11.98 -7.29
N PHE A 50 -9.73 -11.85 -8.60
CA PHE A 50 -10.27 -10.65 -9.22
C PHE A 50 -11.66 -10.26 -8.68
N GLY A 51 -12.49 -11.25 -8.30
CA GLY A 51 -13.84 -11.00 -7.77
C GLY A 51 -13.87 -10.17 -6.48
N GLN A 52 -12.76 -10.07 -5.74
CA GLN A 52 -12.66 -9.27 -4.51
C GLN A 52 -12.52 -7.77 -4.76
N VAL A 53 -12.06 -7.35 -5.95
CA VAL A 53 -11.89 -5.92 -6.30
C VAL A 53 -12.95 -5.41 -7.27
N VAL A 54 -13.71 -6.32 -7.90
CA VAL A 54 -14.76 -5.93 -8.84
C VAL A 54 -16.00 -5.48 -8.06
N PRO A 55 -16.54 -4.29 -8.39
CA PRO A 55 -17.80 -3.83 -7.80
C PRO A 55 -18.93 -4.84 -8.05
N GLN A 56 -19.54 -5.33 -6.98
CA GLN A 56 -20.72 -6.17 -7.08
C GLN A 56 -21.89 -5.33 -7.61
N ARG A 57 -22.29 -5.57 -8.85
CA ARG A 57 -23.45 -4.90 -9.45
C ARG A 57 -24.71 -5.50 -8.82
N GLN A 58 -25.22 -4.85 -7.77
CA GLN A 58 -26.44 -5.30 -7.11
C GLN A 58 -27.59 -5.25 -8.12
N LYS A 59 -28.14 -6.41 -8.46
CA LYS A 59 -29.34 -6.50 -9.30
C LYS A 59 -30.52 -6.10 -8.43
N ILE A 60 -30.83 -4.81 -8.41
CA ILE A 60 -32.04 -4.30 -7.77
C ILE A 60 -33.16 -4.44 -8.81
N GLY A 61 -33.96 -5.49 -8.71
CA GLY A 61 -35.14 -5.72 -9.53
C GLY A 61 -36.28 -6.19 -8.63
N ILE A 62 -37.45 -5.55 -8.76
CA ILE A 62 -38.68 -5.93 -8.07
C ILE A 62 -39.06 -7.32 -8.57
N SER A 63 -38.82 -8.35 -7.77
CA SER A 63 -39.53 -9.62 -7.90
C SER A 63 -40.99 -9.37 -7.50
N ALA A 64 -41.85 -9.18 -8.50
CA ALA A 64 -43.29 -9.35 -8.39
C ALA A 64 -43.66 -10.72 -8.98
#